data_AF-A0A832HJC5-F1
#
_entry.id   AF-A0A832HJC5-F1
#
_cell.length_a   1.000
_cell.length_b   1.000
_cell.length_c   1.000
_cell.angle_alpha   90.00
_cell.angle_beta   90.00
_cell.angle_gamma   90.00
#
_symmetry.space_group_name_H-M   'P 1'
#
loop_
_entity.id
_entity.type
_entity.pdbx_description
1 polymer ?
#
loop_
_entity_poly.entity_id
_entity_poly.type
_entity_poly.pdbx_seq_one_letter_code
_entity_poly.pdbx_strand_id
1 'polypeptide(L)'
;MTHLKGRPPKGHGVPEMDAEAIAKDVFNGTYRAPAASPPKVVAQPTYSAALRQDPYAGFLIHLFETLASNKRLPKYQFERRVDAMVSLFLPDILTELKGWRTELIVPEFPLKKAANNQSTNADHLLFRHADGAGPAEAWVLFELKTDSDSCREEQLDAYLSAIESGMPKLISDLDTIATASNDRAKYAELRSRVARFPPDRPLHLVYLAPCRIQVQHPRVFALTFQDLADLSLSKFPEVWDLFRSMMLPSLRDST
;
A
#
# COMPACT_ATOMS: atom_id res chain seq x y z
N MET A 1 -20.47 22.13 30.92
CA MET A 1 -20.17 20.68 30.95
C MET A 1 -21.18 20.00 30.07
N THR A 2 -20.81 19.80 28.80
CA THR A 2 -21.73 19.38 27.73
C THR A 2 -21.37 17.95 27.34
N HIS A 3 -22.40 17.13 27.23
CA HIS A 3 -22.40 15.67 27.17
C HIS A 3 -21.35 15.00 26.25
N LEU A 4 -20.57 14.08 26.84
CA LEU A 4 -19.96 12.93 26.19
C LEU A 4 -21.08 11.98 25.72
N LYS A 5 -21.52 12.09 24.47
CA LYS A 5 -22.21 10.99 23.79
C LYS A 5 -21.14 10.08 23.18
N GLY A 6 -20.81 9.00 23.88
CA GLY A 6 -20.01 7.91 23.34
C GLY A 6 -20.72 7.33 22.11
N ARG A 7 -19.95 7.06 21.04
CA ARG A 7 -20.43 6.25 19.92
C ARG A 7 -20.78 4.85 20.44
N PRO A 8 -21.87 4.21 19.95
CA PRO A 8 -22.12 2.82 20.27
C PRO A 8 -21.01 1.95 19.65
N PRO A 9 -20.58 0.87 20.33
CA PRO A 9 -19.64 -0.06 19.77
C PRO A 9 -20.24 -0.68 18.50
N LYS A 10 -19.47 -0.72 17.40
CA LYS A 10 -19.81 -1.52 16.22
C LYS A 10 -19.69 -2.99 16.63
N GLY A 11 -20.78 -3.55 17.14
CA GLY A 11 -20.91 -4.98 17.40
C GLY A 11 -20.69 -5.76 16.11
N HIS A 12 -20.00 -6.89 16.21
CA HIS A 12 -19.85 -7.86 15.13
C HIS A 12 -21.23 -8.41 14.78
N GLY A 13 -21.97 -7.76 13.85
CA GLY A 13 -23.01 -8.27 12.95
C GLY A 13 -24.04 -9.32 13.41
N VAL A 14 -24.11 -9.68 14.70
CA VAL A 14 -25.00 -10.68 15.25
C VAL A 14 -26.19 -9.93 15.83
N PRO A 15 -27.41 -10.12 15.31
CA PRO A 15 -28.63 -9.58 15.91
C PRO A 15 -28.67 -9.89 17.40
N GLU A 16 -29.14 -8.95 18.21
CA GLU A 16 -29.12 -9.05 19.68
C GLU A 16 -29.82 -10.33 20.20
N MET A 17 -30.88 -10.77 19.51
CA MET A 17 -31.58 -12.03 19.80
C MET A 17 -30.71 -13.27 19.57
N ASP A 18 -29.81 -13.25 18.58
CA ASP A 18 -28.90 -14.36 18.29
C ASP A 18 -27.76 -14.39 19.32
N ALA A 19 -27.32 -13.23 19.81
CA ALA A 19 -26.32 -13.12 20.86
C ALA A 19 -26.84 -13.67 22.21
N GLU A 20 -28.09 -13.39 22.56
CA GLU A 20 -28.73 -13.93 23.78
C GLU A 20 -28.90 -15.45 23.71
N ALA A 21 -29.30 -15.98 22.56
CA ALA A 21 -29.41 -17.43 22.35
C ALA A 21 -28.05 -18.13 22.46
N ILE A 22 -27.01 -17.58 21.82
CA ILE A 22 -25.63 -18.09 21.90
C ILE A 22 -25.13 -18.04 23.36
N ALA A 23 -25.36 -16.93 24.07
CA ALA A 23 -24.96 -16.81 25.47
C ALA A 23 -25.64 -17.87 26.35
N LYS A 24 -26.94 -18.10 26.15
CA LYS A 24 -27.70 -19.13 26.86
C LYS A 24 -27.17 -20.54 26.58
N ASP A 25 -26.82 -20.84 25.34
CA ASP A 25 -26.22 -22.12 24.97
C ASP A 25 -24.81 -22.32 25.55
N VAL A 26 -24.02 -21.24 25.64
CA VAL A 26 -22.71 -21.28 26.30
C VAL A 26 -22.86 -21.57 27.79
N PHE A 27 -23.79 -20.88 28.48
CA PHE A 27 -24.07 -21.11 29.90
C PHE A 27 -24.60 -22.52 30.19
N ASN A 28 -25.39 -23.08 29.28
CA ASN A 28 -25.93 -24.43 29.42
C ASN A 28 -24.96 -25.53 28.96
N GLY A 29 -23.76 -25.18 28.50
CA GLY A 29 -22.78 -26.14 27.97
C GLY A 29 -23.19 -26.82 26.67
N THR A 30 -24.24 -26.34 26.01
CA THR A 30 -24.81 -26.89 24.78
C THR A 30 -24.25 -26.22 23.53
N TYR A 31 -23.54 -25.10 23.68
CA TYR A 31 -22.93 -24.40 22.55
C TYR A 31 -21.94 -25.31 21.81
N ARG A 32 -22.14 -25.37 20.49
CA ARG A 32 -21.20 -25.95 19.53
C ARG A 32 -20.84 -24.85 18.56
N ALA A 33 -19.58 -24.40 18.62
CA ALA A 33 -19.06 -23.51 17.61
C ALA A 33 -19.29 -24.17 16.23
N PRO A 34 -19.76 -23.40 15.22
CA PRO A 34 -19.82 -23.92 13.86
C PRO A 34 -18.44 -24.47 13.51
N ALA A 35 -18.40 -25.67 12.91
CA ALA A 35 -17.17 -26.23 12.42
C ALA A 35 -16.61 -25.29 11.34
N ALA A 36 -15.65 -24.45 11.70
CA ALA A 36 -14.96 -23.63 10.73
C ALA A 36 -14.25 -24.59 9.76
N SER A 37 -14.58 -24.49 8.48
CA SER A 37 -13.82 -25.21 7.47
C SER A 37 -12.36 -24.79 7.60
N PRO A 38 -11.40 -25.73 7.64
CA PRO A 38 -10.00 -25.36 7.71
C PRO A 38 -9.68 -24.41 6.54
N PRO A 39 -8.91 -23.34 6.77
CA PRO A 39 -8.59 -22.39 5.72
C PRO A 39 -7.94 -23.13 4.56
N LYS A 40 -8.41 -22.85 3.33
CA LYS A 40 -7.86 -23.43 2.11
C LYS A 40 -6.35 -23.21 2.09
N VAL A 41 -5.58 -24.31 2.16
CA VAL A 41 -4.12 -24.26 2.08
C VAL A 41 -3.76 -23.68 0.72
N VAL A 42 -3.07 -22.54 0.71
CA VAL A 42 -2.52 -21.96 -0.52
C VAL A 42 -1.35 -22.84 -0.92
N ALA A 43 -1.43 -23.44 -2.11
CA ALA A 43 -0.32 -24.23 -2.63
C ALA A 43 0.90 -23.32 -2.78
N GLN A 44 1.99 -23.65 -2.08
CA GLN A 44 3.23 -22.89 -2.22
C GLN A 44 4.00 -23.37 -3.46
N PRO A 45 4.61 -22.45 -4.22
CA PRO A 45 5.45 -22.82 -5.35
C PRO A 45 6.62 -23.71 -4.87
N THR A 46 6.92 -24.76 -5.63
CA THR A 46 7.99 -25.70 -5.29
C THR A 46 9.28 -25.27 -5.98
N TYR A 47 10.27 -24.83 -5.19
CA TYR A 47 11.59 -24.46 -5.70
C TYR A 47 12.56 -25.65 -5.66
N SER A 48 13.61 -25.59 -6.48
CA SER A 48 14.63 -26.65 -6.48
C SER A 48 15.28 -26.75 -5.10
N ALA A 49 15.62 -27.97 -4.68
CA ALA A 49 16.30 -28.21 -3.41
C ALA A 49 17.62 -27.43 -3.30
N ALA A 50 18.32 -27.25 -4.42
CA ALA A 50 19.55 -26.47 -4.50
C ALA A 50 19.34 -24.99 -4.15
N LEU A 51 18.27 -24.36 -4.68
CA LEU A 51 17.98 -22.96 -4.40
C LEU A 51 17.59 -22.72 -2.93
N ARG A 52 16.92 -23.69 -2.31
CA ARG A 52 16.60 -23.65 -0.87
C ARG A 52 17.81 -23.83 0.04
N GLN A 53 18.85 -24.53 -0.43
CA GLN A 53 20.09 -24.73 0.31
C GLN A 53 21.07 -23.56 0.16
N ASP A 54 20.90 -22.71 -0.85
CA ASP A 54 21.65 -21.47 -0.97
C ASP A 54 21.31 -20.54 0.23
N PRO A 55 22.31 -19.99 0.94
CA PRO A 55 22.07 -19.23 2.15
C PRO A 55 21.31 -17.91 1.92
N TYR A 56 21.43 -17.30 0.75
CA TYR A 56 20.77 -16.02 0.44
C TYR A 56 19.38 -16.24 -0.15
N ALA A 57 19.28 -17.09 -1.19
CA ALA A 57 18.01 -17.43 -1.81
C ALA A 57 17.12 -18.20 -0.83
N GLY A 58 17.68 -19.14 -0.06
CA GLY A 58 16.96 -19.86 0.99
C GLY A 58 16.40 -18.93 2.08
N PHE A 59 17.16 -17.91 2.49
CA PHE A 59 16.66 -16.87 3.40
C PHE A 59 15.48 -16.10 2.81
N LEU A 60 15.58 -15.65 1.56
CA LEU A 60 14.52 -14.90 0.88
C LEU A 60 13.26 -15.76 0.68
N ILE A 61 13.44 -17.01 0.28
CA ILE A 61 12.35 -17.99 0.14
C ILE A 61 11.62 -18.13 1.48
N HIS A 62 12.36 -18.37 2.57
CA HIS A 62 11.76 -18.52 3.89
C HIS A 62 11.05 -17.24 4.36
N LEU A 63 11.62 -16.07 4.08
CA LEU A 63 11.01 -14.77 4.35
C LEU A 63 9.69 -14.63 3.59
N PHE A 64 9.67 -14.88 2.28
CA PHE A 64 8.47 -14.75 1.45
C PHE A 64 7.38 -15.76 1.83
N GLU A 65 7.73 -17.01 2.09
CA GLU A 65 6.80 -18.02 2.62
C GLU A 65 6.16 -17.55 3.93
N THR A 66 6.96 -16.99 4.84
CA THR A 66 6.50 -16.47 6.14
C THR A 66 5.59 -15.26 5.98
N LEU A 67 5.90 -14.34 5.06
CA LEU A 67 5.04 -13.19 4.80
C LEU A 67 3.69 -13.64 4.22
N ALA A 68 3.73 -14.49 3.20
CA ALA A 68 2.54 -15.01 2.53
C ALA A 68 1.64 -15.83 3.47
N SER A 69 2.21 -16.71 4.29
CA SER A 69 1.45 -17.53 5.24
C SER A 69 0.71 -16.69 6.28
N ASN A 70 1.29 -15.54 6.65
CA ASN A 70 0.74 -14.67 7.67
C ASN A 70 -0.27 -13.64 7.11
N LYS A 71 -0.40 -13.47 5.78
CA LYS A 71 -1.30 -12.49 5.16
C LYS A 71 -2.72 -12.55 5.74
N ARG A 72 -3.22 -13.76 6.01
CA ARG A 72 -4.60 -14.00 6.50
C ARG A 72 -4.78 -13.82 8.00
N LEU A 73 -3.70 -13.58 8.75
CA LEU A 73 -3.81 -13.41 10.18
C LEU A 73 -4.43 -12.04 10.52
N PRO A 74 -5.34 -11.96 11.50
CA PRO A 74 -5.95 -10.70 11.88
C PRO A 74 -4.88 -9.73 12.38
N LYS A 75 -5.03 -8.44 12.02
CA LYS A 75 -4.11 -7.34 12.40
C LYS A 75 -2.69 -7.47 11.84
N TYR A 76 -2.41 -8.48 11.02
CA TYR A 76 -1.10 -8.61 10.40
C TYR A 76 -0.90 -7.52 9.35
N GLN A 77 0.19 -6.76 9.48
CA GLN A 77 0.48 -5.63 8.60
C GLN A 77 1.21 -6.09 7.34
N PHE A 78 0.54 -6.94 6.54
CA PHE A 78 1.11 -7.49 5.31
C PHE A 78 1.51 -6.40 4.32
N GLU A 79 0.61 -5.43 4.08
CA GLU A 79 0.84 -4.29 3.18
C GLU A 79 2.17 -3.59 3.44
N ARG A 80 2.40 -3.17 4.68
CA ARG A 80 3.64 -2.47 5.10
C ARG A 80 4.90 -3.30 4.92
N ARG A 81 4.81 -4.62 5.06
CA ARG A 81 5.96 -5.52 4.89
C ARG A 81 6.29 -5.73 3.42
N VAL A 82 5.26 -5.83 2.58
CA VAL A 82 5.41 -5.94 1.12
C VAL A 82 5.84 -4.62 0.51
N ASP A 83 5.37 -3.49 1.06
CA ASP A 83 5.73 -2.14 0.61
C ASP A 83 7.26 -1.92 0.60
N ALA A 84 7.96 -2.33 1.65
CA ALA A 84 9.41 -2.26 1.73
C ALA A 84 10.12 -3.05 0.61
N MET A 85 9.51 -4.14 0.13
CA MET A 85 10.04 -4.95 -0.98
C MET A 85 9.70 -4.30 -2.32
N VAL A 86 8.44 -3.89 -2.52
CA VAL A 86 7.98 -3.27 -3.77
C VAL A 86 8.71 -1.96 -4.04
N SER A 87 8.92 -1.13 -3.02
CA SER A 87 9.62 0.16 -3.15
C SER A 87 11.06 0.04 -3.65
N LEU A 88 11.74 -1.10 -3.39
CA LEU A 88 13.08 -1.37 -3.93
C LEU A 88 13.10 -1.45 -5.46
N PHE A 89 12.02 -1.98 -6.03
CA PHE A 89 11.84 -2.22 -7.46
C PHE A 89 10.97 -1.15 -8.13
N LEU A 90 10.37 -0.25 -7.36
CA LEU A 90 9.35 0.68 -7.85
C LEU A 90 9.82 1.54 -9.04
N PRO A 91 11.04 2.13 -9.06
CA PRO A 91 11.53 2.82 -10.25
C PRO A 91 11.61 1.95 -11.51
N ASP A 92 12.09 0.71 -11.37
CA ASP A 92 12.21 -0.23 -12.49
C ASP A 92 10.82 -0.69 -12.96
N ILE A 93 9.89 -0.94 -12.03
CA ILE A 93 8.48 -1.28 -12.34
C ILE A 93 7.84 -0.16 -13.19
N LEU A 94 8.01 1.10 -12.79
CA LEU A 94 7.45 2.24 -13.54
C LEU A 94 8.17 2.47 -14.87
N THR A 95 9.47 2.14 -14.95
CA THR A 95 10.22 2.19 -16.20
C THR A 95 9.66 1.16 -17.18
N GLU A 96 9.52 -0.10 -16.79
CA GLU A 96 9.03 -1.15 -17.69
C GLU A 96 7.57 -0.96 -18.10
N LEU A 97 6.69 -0.56 -17.16
CA LEU A 97 5.26 -0.44 -17.47
C LEU A 97 4.89 0.84 -18.21
N LYS A 98 5.63 1.93 -17.99
CA LYS A 98 5.23 3.28 -18.44
C LYS A 98 6.31 4.00 -19.23
N GLY A 99 7.51 3.45 -19.34
CA GLY A 99 8.68 4.15 -19.87
C GLY A 99 9.11 5.32 -18.99
N TRP A 100 8.79 5.30 -17.69
CA TRP A 100 9.05 6.44 -16.82
C TRP A 100 10.35 6.27 -16.05
N ARG A 101 11.32 7.14 -16.34
CA ARG A 101 12.51 7.27 -15.48
C ARG A 101 12.15 8.03 -14.20
N THR A 102 11.98 7.30 -13.10
CA THR A 102 11.61 7.89 -11.80
C THR A 102 12.69 7.76 -10.73
N GLU A 103 12.72 8.70 -9.80
CA GLU A 103 13.49 8.64 -8.55
C GLU A 103 12.53 8.58 -7.35
N LEU A 104 12.74 7.62 -6.45
CA LEU A 104 12.02 7.54 -5.17
C LEU A 104 12.54 8.63 -4.22
N ILE A 105 11.67 9.54 -3.80
CA ILE A 105 12.06 10.70 -2.97
C ILE A 105 11.92 10.36 -1.49
N VAL A 106 10.72 9.95 -1.09
CA VAL A 106 10.39 9.59 0.28
C VAL A 106 9.29 8.53 0.34
N PRO A 107 9.36 7.61 1.31
CA PRO A 107 8.20 6.86 1.74
C PRO A 107 7.31 7.73 2.65
N GLU A 108 6.03 7.35 2.76
CA GLU A 108 5.01 7.94 3.63
C GLU A 108 4.89 9.48 3.50
N PHE A 109 4.64 9.98 2.28
CA PHE A 109 4.53 11.41 2.04
C PHE A 109 3.25 12.01 2.67
N PRO A 110 3.35 13.03 3.55
CA PRO A 110 2.18 13.60 4.22
C PRO A 110 1.28 14.41 3.29
N LEU A 111 0.00 14.06 3.26
CA LEU A 111 -1.10 14.82 2.67
C LEU A 111 -1.97 15.41 3.77
N LYS A 112 -1.96 16.73 3.92
CA LYS A 112 -2.69 17.43 4.99
C LYS A 112 -4.20 17.25 4.84
N LYS A 113 -4.89 16.94 5.94
CA LYS A 113 -6.35 16.91 5.99
C LYS A 113 -6.91 18.34 5.98
N ALA A 114 -8.04 18.55 5.30
CA ALA A 114 -8.64 19.88 5.20
C ALA A 114 -9.00 20.48 6.58
N ALA A 115 -9.54 19.66 7.48
CA ALA A 115 -10.15 20.12 8.73
C ALA A 115 -9.16 20.52 9.84
N ASN A 116 -7.89 20.08 9.78
CA ASN A 116 -6.92 20.31 10.85
C ASN A 116 -5.47 20.18 10.33
N ASN A 117 -4.49 20.22 11.23
CA ASN A 117 -3.06 20.07 10.91
C ASN A 117 -2.58 18.61 10.96
N GLN A 118 -3.50 17.63 10.91
CA GLN A 118 -3.14 16.23 10.74
C GLN A 118 -2.96 15.90 9.26
N SER A 119 -2.24 14.82 8.97
CA SER A 119 -2.09 14.27 7.63
C SER A 119 -2.66 12.86 7.52
N THR A 120 -2.99 12.46 6.29
CA THR A 120 -2.85 11.08 5.85
C THR A 120 -1.54 10.96 5.08
N ASN A 121 -1.09 9.75 4.74
CA ASN A 121 0.14 9.59 3.98
C ASN A 121 -0.17 8.90 2.64
N ALA A 122 0.48 9.35 1.57
CA ALA A 122 0.69 8.55 0.38
C ALA A 122 1.86 7.61 0.64
N ASP A 123 1.79 6.37 0.19
CA ASP A 123 2.84 5.38 0.51
C ASP A 123 4.22 5.80 0.00
N HIS A 124 4.30 6.39 -1.20
CA HIS A 124 5.56 6.95 -1.72
C HIS A 124 5.34 8.23 -2.52
N LEU A 125 6.33 9.12 -2.48
CA LEU A 125 6.49 10.22 -3.42
C LEU A 125 7.71 9.97 -4.31
N LEU A 126 7.51 10.08 -5.62
CA LEU A 126 8.54 9.96 -6.62
C LEU A 126 8.59 11.22 -7.49
N PHE A 127 9.73 11.40 -8.15
CA PHE A 127 9.87 12.38 -9.23
C PHE A 127 10.19 11.67 -10.54
N ARG A 128 9.39 11.92 -11.57
CA ARG A 128 9.64 11.47 -12.94
C ARG A 128 10.48 12.53 -13.66
N HIS A 129 11.62 12.09 -14.16
CA HIS A 129 12.52 12.90 -14.98
C HIS A 129 12.11 12.86 -16.44
N ALA A 130 12.30 13.97 -17.15
CA ALA A 130 12.20 13.97 -18.61
C ALA A 130 13.43 13.28 -19.23
N ASP A 131 13.22 12.49 -20.27
CA ASP A 131 14.26 11.77 -21.01
C ASP A 131 14.14 12.03 -22.52
N GLY A 132 14.56 13.22 -22.95
CA GLY A 132 14.61 13.59 -24.36
C GLY A 132 13.24 13.55 -25.04
N ALA A 133 12.90 12.39 -25.63
CA ALA A 133 11.64 12.14 -26.32
C ALA A 133 10.52 11.58 -25.41
N GLY A 134 10.81 11.20 -24.17
CA GLY A 134 9.79 10.68 -23.26
C GLY A 134 8.97 11.77 -22.56
N PRO A 135 8.13 11.39 -21.58
CA PRO A 135 7.15 12.29 -21.00
C PRO A 135 7.81 13.40 -20.19
N ALA A 136 7.14 14.56 -20.14
CA ALA A 136 7.59 15.70 -19.34
C ALA A 136 7.78 15.33 -17.85
N GLU A 137 8.60 16.12 -17.15
CA GLU A 137 8.80 15.97 -15.72
C GLU A 137 7.47 16.02 -14.95
N ALA A 138 7.34 15.19 -13.92
CA ALA A 138 6.15 15.15 -13.08
C ALA A 138 6.46 14.61 -11.69
N TRP A 139 5.71 15.08 -10.70
CA TRP A 139 5.61 14.41 -9.42
C TRP A 139 4.69 13.20 -9.54
N VAL A 140 4.98 12.15 -8.79
CA VAL A 140 4.16 10.92 -8.76
C VAL A 140 3.91 10.54 -7.31
N LEU A 141 2.65 10.61 -6.88
CA LEU A 141 2.20 9.89 -5.70
C LEU A 141 2.01 8.43 -6.09
N PHE A 142 2.53 7.52 -5.28
CA PHE A 142 2.32 6.09 -5.45
C PHE A 142 1.62 5.55 -4.20
N GLU A 143 0.55 4.81 -4.44
CA GLU A 143 -0.24 4.13 -3.40
C GLU A 143 -0.25 2.63 -3.65
N LEU A 144 0.00 1.86 -2.60
CA LEU A 144 -0.04 0.42 -2.58
C LEU A 144 -1.27 -0.04 -1.80
N LYS A 145 -2.00 -1.00 -2.38
CA LYS A 145 -2.97 -1.82 -1.67
C LYS A 145 -2.66 -3.28 -1.88
N THR A 146 -2.83 -4.08 -0.84
CA THR A 146 -2.62 -5.54 -0.89
C THR A 146 -3.89 -6.36 -0.64
N ASP A 147 -4.99 -5.65 -0.38
CA ASP A 147 -6.32 -6.19 -0.13
C ASP A 147 -7.34 -5.48 -1.03
N SER A 148 -8.22 -6.25 -1.67
CA SER A 148 -9.28 -5.74 -2.53
C SER A 148 -10.31 -4.91 -1.77
N ASP A 149 -10.57 -5.21 -0.50
CA ASP A 149 -11.53 -4.47 0.32
C ASP A 149 -11.08 -3.03 0.62
N SER A 150 -9.79 -2.78 0.42
CA SER A 150 -9.14 -1.47 0.57
C SER A 150 -9.11 -0.66 -0.74
N CYS A 151 -9.73 -1.14 -1.82
CA CYS A 151 -9.82 -0.45 -3.10
C CYS A 151 -11.12 0.33 -3.21
N ARG A 152 -11.28 1.39 -2.41
CA ARG A 152 -12.52 2.20 -2.38
C ARG A 152 -12.29 3.56 -3.02
N GLU A 153 -13.20 3.97 -3.91
CA GLU A 153 -13.08 5.25 -4.64
C GLU A 153 -13.08 6.46 -3.71
N GLU A 154 -13.84 6.43 -2.62
CA GLU A 154 -13.87 7.49 -1.60
C GLU A 154 -12.50 7.76 -0.97
N GLN A 155 -11.58 6.79 -1.02
CA GLN A 155 -10.21 6.95 -0.52
C GLN A 155 -9.32 7.72 -1.52
N LEU A 156 -9.78 7.90 -2.76
CA LEU A 156 -9.06 8.63 -3.80
C LEU A 156 -9.30 10.13 -3.75
N ASP A 157 -10.34 10.60 -3.08
CA ASP A 157 -10.68 12.03 -2.97
C ASP A 157 -9.50 12.88 -2.48
N ALA A 158 -8.74 12.37 -1.50
CA ALA A 158 -7.56 13.04 -0.98
C ALA A 158 -6.46 13.18 -2.05
N TYR A 159 -6.25 12.15 -2.88
CA TYR A 159 -5.28 12.17 -3.96
C TYR A 159 -5.74 13.06 -5.12
N LEU A 160 -7.02 13.00 -5.50
CA LEU A 160 -7.57 13.87 -6.53
C LEU A 160 -7.48 15.34 -6.11
N SER A 161 -7.82 15.64 -4.85
CA SER A 161 -7.64 16.99 -4.29
C SER A 161 -6.17 17.43 -4.29
N ALA A 162 -5.24 16.53 -3.98
CA ALA A 162 -3.81 16.79 -4.06
C ALA A 162 -3.34 17.06 -5.49
N ILE A 163 -3.82 16.27 -6.47
CA ILE A 163 -3.52 16.41 -7.90
C ILE A 163 -4.00 17.77 -8.44
N GLU A 164 -5.20 18.21 -8.06
CA GLU A 164 -5.75 19.50 -8.45
C GLU A 164 -5.04 20.67 -7.77
N SER A 165 -4.66 20.51 -6.50
CA SER A 165 -3.93 21.54 -5.74
C SER A 165 -2.47 21.69 -6.20
N GLY A 166 -1.87 20.61 -6.69
CA GLY A 166 -0.49 20.55 -7.17
C GLY A 166 0.55 20.58 -6.05
N MET A 167 1.80 20.30 -6.43
CA MET A 167 2.90 20.20 -5.48
C MET A 167 3.22 21.50 -4.71
N PRO A 168 3.08 22.73 -5.25
CA PRO A 168 3.34 23.94 -4.47
C PRO A 168 2.46 24.06 -3.23
N LYS A 169 1.19 23.67 -3.34
CA LYS A 169 0.26 23.63 -2.22
C LYS A 169 0.63 22.53 -1.22
N LEU A 170 0.96 21.33 -1.71
CA LEU A 170 1.39 20.22 -0.84
C LEU A 170 2.66 20.56 -0.07
N ILE A 171 3.62 21.23 -0.72
CA ILE A 171 4.78 21.79 -0.05
C ILE A 171 4.29 22.73 1.04
N SER A 172 3.57 23.81 0.74
CA SER A 172 3.06 24.75 1.76
C SER A 172 2.33 24.06 2.93
N ASP A 173 1.61 22.98 2.68
CA ASP A 173 0.95 22.18 3.72
C ASP A 173 1.94 21.49 4.67
N LEU A 174 3.09 21.03 4.17
CA LEU A 174 4.17 20.50 5.02
C LEU A 174 4.67 21.54 6.03
N ASP A 175 4.76 22.84 5.67
CA ASP A 175 5.18 23.88 6.63
C ASP A 175 4.13 24.04 7.74
N THR A 176 2.86 23.97 7.35
CA THR A 176 1.73 24.07 8.27
C THR A 176 1.73 22.90 9.26
N ILE A 177 1.92 21.68 8.76
CA ILE A 177 2.01 20.49 9.62
C ILE A 177 3.25 20.56 10.51
N ALA A 178 4.41 20.91 9.95
CA ALA A 178 5.67 20.98 10.68
C ALA A 178 5.60 21.97 11.85
N THR A 179 4.94 23.13 11.64
CA THR A 179 4.74 24.14 12.69
C THR A 179 3.95 23.60 13.88
N ALA A 180 2.96 22.74 13.60
CA ALA A 180 2.10 22.10 14.60
C ALA A 180 2.67 20.77 15.16
N SER A 181 3.83 20.31 14.67
CA SER A 181 4.43 19.03 15.04
C SER A 181 5.61 19.19 16.01
N ASN A 182 5.78 18.17 16.86
CA ASN A 182 6.98 18.03 17.71
C ASN A 182 8.18 17.46 16.93
N ASP A 183 7.95 16.86 15.75
CA ASP A 183 8.98 16.21 14.92
C ASP A 183 9.59 17.15 13.86
N ARG A 184 9.89 18.40 14.22
CA ARG A 184 10.35 19.44 13.27
C ARG A 184 11.57 19.02 12.44
N ALA A 185 12.52 18.29 13.05
CA ALA A 185 13.70 17.80 12.36
C ALA A 185 13.38 16.82 11.22
N LYS A 186 12.38 15.94 11.41
CA LYS A 186 11.94 14.99 10.36
C LYS A 186 11.30 15.74 9.20
N TYR A 187 10.50 16.76 9.48
CA TYR A 187 9.91 17.61 8.44
C TYR A 187 10.96 18.45 7.70
N ALA A 188 12.01 18.90 8.38
CA ALA A 188 13.13 19.57 7.73
C ALA A 188 13.87 18.65 6.75
N GLU A 189 14.11 17.38 7.13
CA GLU A 189 14.70 16.37 6.23
C GLU A 189 13.77 16.02 5.07
N LEU A 190 12.47 15.87 5.30
CA LEU A 190 11.49 15.69 4.22
C LEU A 190 11.54 16.87 3.23
N ARG A 191 11.59 18.10 3.76
CA ARG A 191 11.68 19.32 2.95
C ARG A 191 12.96 19.40 2.14
N SER A 192 14.10 19.03 2.71
CA SER A 192 15.38 19.05 2.00
C SER A 192 15.36 18.12 0.78
N ARG A 193 14.73 16.94 0.91
CA ARG A 193 14.58 15.99 -0.20
C ARG A 193 13.65 16.50 -1.29
N VAL A 194 12.49 17.04 -0.92
CA VAL A 194 11.51 17.57 -1.87
C VAL A 194 12.06 18.79 -2.62
N ALA A 195 12.81 19.66 -1.95
CA ALA A 195 13.37 20.89 -2.53
C ALA A 195 14.42 20.65 -3.63
N ARG A 196 14.88 19.42 -3.83
CA ARG A 196 15.80 19.04 -4.92
C ARG A 196 15.15 19.07 -6.30
N PHE A 197 13.82 19.19 -6.38
CA PHE A 197 13.06 19.06 -7.62
C PHE A 197 12.13 20.28 -7.85
N PRO A 198 11.80 20.61 -9.11
CA PRO A 198 10.92 21.73 -9.41
C PRO A 198 9.49 21.52 -8.87
N PRO A 199 8.94 22.48 -8.09
CA PRO A 199 7.60 22.34 -7.52
C PRO A 199 6.49 22.55 -8.55
N ASP A 200 6.76 23.25 -9.65
CA ASP A 200 5.82 23.63 -10.70
C ASP A 200 5.69 22.53 -11.78
N ARG A 201 5.53 21.28 -11.35
CA ARG A 201 5.33 20.13 -12.23
C ARG A 201 3.99 19.47 -11.99
N PRO A 202 3.37 18.86 -13.02
CA PRO A 202 2.16 18.08 -12.85
C PRO A 202 2.33 17.01 -11.78
N LEU A 203 1.26 16.75 -11.03
CA LEU A 203 1.19 15.67 -10.06
C LEU A 203 0.35 14.54 -10.62
N HIS A 204 0.90 13.33 -10.64
CA HIS A 204 0.22 12.10 -11.05
C HIS A 204 0.02 11.18 -9.84
N LEU A 205 -0.94 10.26 -9.96
CA LEU A 205 -1.12 9.15 -9.04
C LEU A 205 -0.90 7.83 -9.78
N VAL A 206 -0.07 6.97 -9.23
CA VAL A 206 -0.03 5.54 -9.56
C VAL A 206 -0.63 4.78 -8.39
N TYR A 207 -1.63 3.95 -8.68
CA TYR A 207 -2.33 3.16 -7.67
C TYR A 207 -2.17 1.68 -8.00
N LEU A 208 -1.41 0.95 -7.20
CA LEU A 208 -1.15 -0.48 -7.38
C LEU A 208 -1.96 -1.30 -6.38
N ALA A 209 -2.83 -2.17 -6.87
CA ALA A 209 -3.76 -2.93 -6.03
C ALA A 209 -4.08 -4.34 -6.56
N PRO A 210 -4.77 -5.21 -5.79
CA PRO A 210 -5.23 -6.51 -6.30
C PRO A 210 -6.25 -6.38 -7.43
N CYS A 211 -7.10 -5.35 -7.37
CA CYS A 211 -8.11 -5.05 -8.38
C CYS A 211 -7.93 -3.64 -8.93
N ARG A 212 -8.44 -3.43 -10.15
CA ARG A 212 -8.35 -2.13 -10.83
C ARG A 212 -9.46 -1.21 -10.32
N ILE A 213 -9.06 -0.09 -9.73
CA ILE A 213 -10.00 1.00 -9.37
C ILE A 213 -10.63 1.61 -10.62
N GLN A 214 -11.91 1.99 -10.55
CA GLN A 214 -12.65 2.55 -11.68
C GLN A 214 -12.66 4.09 -11.67
N VAL A 215 -11.48 4.70 -11.63
CA VAL A 215 -11.38 6.18 -11.70
C VAL A 215 -10.97 6.64 -13.09
N GLN A 216 -11.82 7.48 -13.69
CA GLN A 216 -11.53 8.15 -14.96
C GLN A 216 -10.89 9.51 -14.68
N HIS A 217 -9.57 9.53 -14.54
CA HIS A 217 -8.82 10.78 -14.41
C HIS A 217 -7.51 10.70 -15.22
N PRO A 218 -7.17 11.68 -16.07
CA PRO A 218 -6.03 11.59 -16.98
C PRO A 218 -4.67 11.50 -16.29
N ARG A 219 -4.61 11.89 -15.01
CA ARG A 219 -3.40 11.84 -14.17
C ARG A 219 -3.39 10.69 -13.17
N VAL A 220 -4.36 9.77 -13.24
CA VAL A 220 -4.45 8.58 -12.38
C VAL A 220 -4.16 7.34 -13.22
N PHE A 221 -3.22 6.52 -12.75
CA PHE A 221 -2.81 5.29 -13.39
C PHE A 221 -3.07 4.12 -12.45
N ALA A 222 -4.16 3.40 -12.71
CA ALA A 222 -4.50 2.19 -11.98
C ALA A 222 -3.72 0.99 -12.54
N LEU A 223 -2.89 0.40 -11.69
CA LEU A 223 -2.13 -0.83 -11.94
C LEU A 223 -2.61 -1.93 -11.01
N THR A 224 -2.38 -3.16 -11.42
CA THR A 224 -2.69 -4.37 -10.66
C THR A 224 -1.46 -5.25 -10.51
N PHE A 225 -1.44 -6.14 -9.52
CA PHE A 225 -0.36 -7.14 -9.41
C PHE A 225 -0.32 -8.13 -10.58
N GLN A 226 -1.35 -8.16 -11.42
CA GLN A 226 -1.33 -8.88 -12.70
C GLN A 226 -0.50 -8.13 -13.75
N ASP A 227 -0.50 -6.80 -13.75
CA ASP A 227 0.34 -6.00 -14.66
C ASP A 227 1.84 -6.23 -14.36
N LEU A 228 2.18 -6.66 -13.14
CA LEU A 228 3.55 -6.99 -12.72
C LEU A 228 3.98 -8.42 -13.09
N ALA A 229 3.06 -9.25 -13.59
CA ALA A 229 3.25 -10.69 -13.70
C ALA A 229 4.45 -11.09 -14.56
N ASP A 230 4.60 -10.42 -15.69
CA ASP A 230 5.55 -10.79 -16.75
C ASP A 230 6.71 -9.80 -16.85
N LEU A 231 6.82 -8.86 -15.90
CA LEU A 231 7.91 -7.89 -15.87
C LEU A 231 9.25 -8.60 -15.60
N SER A 232 10.24 -8.28 -16.43
CA SER A 232 11.64 -8.56 -16.15
C SER A 232 12.30 -7.26 -15.74
N LEU A 233 12.90 -7.21 -14.55
CA LEU A 233 13.56 -6.02 -14.03
C LEU A 233 15.07 -6.21 -14.07
N SER A 234 15.80 -5.16 -14.42
CA SER A 234 17.26 -5.21 -14.54
C SER A 234 17.98 -5.26 -13.19
N LYS A 235 17.39 -4.66 -12.14
CA LYS A 235 17.97 -4.58 -10.82
C LYS A 235 17.55 -5.78 -9.96
N PHE A 236 18.53 -6.56 -9.51
CA PHE A 236 18.33 -7.80 -8.73
C PHE A 236 17.31 -8.77 -9.39
N PRO A 237 17.52 -9.16 -10.66
CA PRO A 237 16.53 -9.95 -11.41
C PRO A 237 16.15 -11.25 -10.71
N GLU A 238 17.10 -11.93 -10.05
CA GLU A 238 16.84 -13.18 -9.34
C GLU A 238 15.94 -12.97 -8.10
N VAL A 239 16.13 -11.83 -7.39
CA VAL A 239 15.28 -11.47 -6.24
C VAL A 239 13.88 -11.08 -6.70
N TRP A 240 13.80 -10.34 -7.81
CA TRP A 240 12.52 -9.99 -8.41
C TRP A 240 11.78 -11.25 -8.88
N ASP A 241 12.44 -12.21 -9.51
CA ASP A 241 11.84 -13.46 -9.95
C ASP A 241 11.33 -14.31 -8.77
N LEU A 242 12.08 -14.36 -7.67
CA LEU A 242 11.60 -14.95 -6.42
C LEU A 242 10.37 -14.21 -5.87
N PHE A 243 10.41 -12.89 -5.79
CA PHE A 243 9.27 -12.09 -5.34
C PHE A 243 8.04 -12.32 -6.23
N ARG A 244 8.20 -12.28 -7.55
CA ARG A 244 7.11 -12.52 -8.51
C ARG A 244 6.49 -13.88 -8.34
N SER A 245 7.30 -14.92 -8.24
CA SER A 245 6.80 -16.29 -8.15
C SER A 245 6.16 -16.61 -6.80
N MET A 246 6.63 -16.02 -5.70
CA MET A 246 6.14 -16.32 -4.33
C MET A 246 5.08 -15.37 -3.82
N MET A 247 5.27 -14.07 -4.04
CA MET A 247 4.48 -13.02 -3.40
C MET A 247 3.32 -12.55 -4.28
N LEU A 248 3.53 -12.38 -5.60
CA LEU A 248 2.46 -11.89 -6.48
C LEU A 248 1.19 -12.76 -6.47
N PRO A 249 1.24 -14.11 -6.46
CA PRO A 249 0.02 -14.90 -6.35
C PRO A 249 -0.80 -14.53 -5.11
N SER A 250 -0.13 -14.40 -3.96
CA SER A 250 -0.76 -13.99 -2.71
C SER A 250 -1.28 -12.55 -2.74
N LEU A 251 -0.79 -11.70 -3.64
CA LEU A 251 -1.20 -10.30 -3.82
C LEU A 251 -2.34 -10.15 -4.84
N ARG A 252 -2.48 -11.08 -5.79
CA ARG A 252 -3.57 -11.09 -6.79
C ARG A 252 -4.85 -11.71 -6.24
N ASP A 253 -4.72 -12.69 -5.36
CA ASP A 253 -5.87 -13.35 -4.76
C ASP A 253 -6.59 -12.36 -3.82
N SER A 254 -7.71 -11.83 -4.31
CA SER A 254 -8.76 -11.21 -3.52
C SER A 254 -9.32 -12.29 -2.59
N THR A 255 -9.01 -12.21 -1.30
CA THR A 255 -9.73 -12.99 -0.27
C THR A 255 -11.04 -12.31 0.07
#